data_AF-Q2UBV7-F1
#
_entry.id   AF-Q2UBV7-F1
#
_cell.length_a   1.000
_cell.length_b   1.000
_cell.length_c   1.000
_cell.angle_alpha   90.00
_cell.angle_beta   90.00
_cell.angle_gamma   90.00
#
_symmetry.space_group_name_H-M   'P 1'
#
loop_
_entity.id
_entity.type
_entity.pdbx_description
1 polymer ?
#
loop_
_entity_poly.entity_id
_entity_poly.type
_entity_poly.pdbx_seq_one_letter_code
_entity_poly.pdbx_strand_id
1 'polypeptide(L)'
;MSLTRAHTLDDVRGLCVGAFWLSELSWKLSGHAVRIATELGLHQSYQKMIRGHSDQYERAQLWYLLYVCDHHFSIAYGRPPVIHEDAAIKNYETFLQSPMVVPGDIRLLAQVALFMILTEAYRMFGSDTEQALTEEDFGQLRVYNVAVDQWRLLWQPRSADSPYVRTYPSKGVVLHYHFAKFQLNSLSLRALSPSNTPVFSMDRKESANIAISSAMACLNMVLEEPDIRDAIVGVPIFTHTMVTFSAVFLLKVAVNWNSAYLSLDGREVRRLVERVIELLNCVSAGERHLTRHIARGLGKMLDRFDSWETAWQGGPPAGGPADRSSSEVPGGANAMAQGFPPPDLIYDMVGTYGFGLDENLLDPSMANFEFLAH
;
A
#
# COMPACT_ATOMS: atom_id res chain seq x y z
N MET A 1 -31.03 8.89 -10.58
CA MET A 1 -29.99 9.88 -10.96
C MET A 1 -30.35 10.39 -12.34
N SER A 2 -30.64 11.68 -12.46
CA SER A 2 -30.99 12.33 -13.73
C SER A 2 -29.77 12.34 -14.67
N LEU A 3 -29.94 11.89 -15.91
CA LEU A 3 -28.96 11.95 -17.00
C LEU A 3 -28.77 13.41 -17.46
N THR A 4 -28.11 14.25 -16.65
CA THR A 4 -27.67 15.58 -17.11
C THR A 4 -26.52 15.42 -18.10
N ARG A 5 -26.77 15.86 -19.34
CA ARG A 5 -26.07 15.49 -20.59
C ARG A 5 -24.77 16.26 -20.86
N ALA A 6 -24.16 16.91 -19.87
CA ALA A 6 -22.90 17.61 -20.03
C ALA A 6 -22.07 17.50 -18.74
N HIS A 7 -21.05 16.66 -18.76
CA HIS A 7 -20.06 16.60 -17.70
C HIS A 7 -19.09 17.78 -17.79
N THR A 8 -18.59 18.22 -16.65
CA THR A 8 -17.64 19.33 -16.49
C THR A 8 -16.34 18.81 -15.87
N LEU A 9 -15.30 19.66 -15.85
CA LEU A 9 -14.07 19.33 -15.12
C LEU A 9 -14.32 19.24 -13.61
N ASP A 10 -15.30 19.98 -13.09
CA ASP A 10 -15.63 19.96 -11.66
C ASP A 10 -16.32 18.67 -11.25
N ASP A 11 -17.10 18.05 -12.15
CA ASP A 11 -17.64 16.69 -11.91
C ASP A 11 -16.49 15.69 -11.75
N VAL A 12 -15.48 15.76 -12.61
CA VAL A 12 -14.28 14.89 -12.53
C VAL A 12 -13.52 15.16 -11.22
N ARG A 13 -13.30 16.42 -10.84
CA ARG A 13 -12.64 16.78 -9.57
C ARG A 13 -13.41 16.28 -8.36
N GLY A 14 -14.74 16.44 -8.35
CA GLY A 14 -15.61 15.94 -7.28
C GLY A 14 -15.54 14.42 -7.14
N LEU A 15 -15.53 13.69 -8.25
CA LEU A 15 -15.34 12.24 -8.24
C LEU A 15 -13.95 11.84 -7.75
N CYS A 16 -12.88 12.55 -8.14
CA CYS A 16 -11.53 12.32 -7.61
C CYS A 16 -11.46 12.55 -6.10
N VAL A 17 -12.06 13.63 -5.59
CA VAL A 17 -12.12 13.89 -4.14
C VAL A 17 -12.86 12.77 -3.42
N GLY A 18 -14.02 12.35 -3.94
CA GLY A 18 -14.71 11.18 -3.40
C GLY A 18 -13.82 9.93 -3.45
N ALA A 19 -13.10 9.72 -4.55
CA ALA A 19 -12.23 8.57 -4.72
C ALA A 19 -11.11 8.53 -3.66
N PHE A 20 -10.40 9.64 -3.46
CA PHE A 20 -9.25 9.72 -2.55
C PHE A 20 -9.60 9.62 -1.06
N TRP A 21 -10.82 9.96 -0.64
CA TRP A 21 -11.20 10.06 0.78
C TRP A 21 -12.38 9.18 1.22
N LEU A 22 -13.19 8.61 0.31
CA LEU A 22 -14.30 7.71 0.67
C LEU A 22 -13.91 6.26 0.42
N SER A 23 -13.48 5.55 1.48
CA SER A 23 -12.95 4.18 1.39
C SER A 23 -13.87 3.22 0.65
N GLU A 24 -15.17 3.26 0.96
CA GLU A 24 -16.19 2.33 0.43
C GLU A 24 -16.51 2.56 -1.05
N LEU A 25 -16.22 3.76 -1.56
CA LEU A 25 -16.59 4.17 -2.92
C LEU A 25 -15.37 4.42 -3.81
N SER A 26 -14.17 4.36 -3.26
CA SER A 26 -12.92 4.85 -3.86
C SER A 26 -12.69 4.32 -5.28
N TRP A 27 -12.72 3.00 -5.45
CA TRP A 27 -12.50 2.32 -6.74
C TRP A 27 -13.61 2.62 -7.74
N LYS A 28 -14.87 2.59 -7.29
CA LYS A 28 -16.04 2.87 -8.15
C LYS A 28 -15.99 4.30 -8.67
N LEU A 29 -15.67 5.25 -7.80
CA LEU A 29 -15.56 6.67 -8.14
C LEU A 29 -14.35 6.93 -9.03
N SER A 30 -13.19 6.31 -8.75
CA SER A 30 -12.01 6.37 -9.63
C SER A 30 -12.37 5.94 -11.05
N GLY A 31 -12.96 4.74 -11.20
CA GLY A 31 -13.37 4.22 -12.51
C GLY A 31 -14.45 5.07 -13.20
N HIS A 32 -15.33 5.75 -12.46
CA HIS A 32 -16.30 6.68 -13.04
C HIS A 32 -15.64 7.97 -13.52
N ALA A 33 -14.74 8.53 -12.71
CA ALA A 33 -13.97 9.73 -13.05
C ALA A 33 -13.14 9.53 -14.33
N VAL A 34 -12.46 8.38 -14.46
CA VAL A 34 -11.66 8.03 -15.65
C VAL A 34 -12.53 7.98 -16.90
N ARG A 35 -13.73 7.36 -16.84
CA ARG A 35 -14.64 7.31 -17.99
C ARG A 35 -15.10 8.70 -18.42
N ILE A 36 -15.57 9.53 -17.48
CA ILE A 36 -16.02 10.90 -17.77
C ILE A 36 -14.87 11.74 -18.33
N ALA A 37 -13.68 11.66 -17.72
CA ALA A 37 -12.50 12.36 -18.21
C ALA A 37 -12.11 11.95 -19.64
N THR A 38 -12.30 10.67 -19.97
CA THR A 38 -12.05 10.13 -21.30
C THR A 38 -13.05 10.68 -22.31
N GLU A 39 -14.34 10.71 -21.97
CA GLU A 39 -15.41 11.34 -22.78
C GLU A 39 -15.16 12.84 -23.01
N LEU A 40 -14.63 13.55 -22.00
CA LEU A 40 -14.22 14.95 -22.09
C LEU A 40 -12.88 15.17 -22.81
N GLY A 41 -12.22 14.10 -23.25
CA GLY A 41 -10.98 14.13 -24.03
C GLY A 41 -9.72 14.51 -23.26
N LEU A 42 -9.68 14.36 -21.93
CA LEU A 42 -8.55 14.78 -21.10
C LEU A 42 -7.25 14.03 -21.43
N HIS A 43 -7.35 12.75 -21.82
CA HIS A 43 -6.21 11.94 -22.29
C HIS A 43 -5.47 12.56 -23.49
N GLN A 44 -6.11 13.46 -24.24
CA GLN A 44 -5.49 14.15 -25.39
C GLN A 44 -4.98 15.55 -25.04
N SER A 45 -5.30 16.07 -23.85
CA SER A 45 -5.05 17.47 -23.50
C SER A 45 -3.56 17.80 -23.42
N TYR A 46 -2.72 16.87 -22.98
CA TYR A 46 -1.26 17.05 -23.01
C TYR A 46 -0.73 17.35 -24.41
N GLN A 47 -1.15 16.58 -25.41
CA GLN A 47 -0.71 16.77 -26.80
C GLN A 47 -1.18 18.12 -27.36
N LYS A 48 -2.40 18.54 -27.01
CA LYS A 48 -2.94 19.85 -27.41
C LYS A 48 -2.18 20.99 -26.74
N MET A 49 -1.85 20.85 -25.45
CA MET A 49 -1.08 21.81 -24.67
C MET A 49 0.30 22.05 -25.29
N ILE A 50 1.03 20.99 -25.67
CA ILE A 50 2.34 21.12 -26.32
C ILE A 50 2.27 21.82 -27.67
N ARG A 51 1.14 21.74 -28.37
CA ARG A 51 0.90 22.48 -29.61
C ARG A 51 0.53 23.96 -29.38
N GLY A 52 0.64 24.47 -28.15
CA GLY A 52 0.40 25.87 -27.81
C GLY A 52 -1.00 26.18 -27.28
N HIS A 53 -1.86 25.19 -27.06
CA HIS A 53 -3.21 25.40 -26.52
C HIS A 53 -3.16 25.47 -24.98
N SER A 54 -2.91 26.66 -24.43
CA SER A 54 -2.73 26.87 -22.99
C SER A 54 -3.97 26.55 -22.16
N ASP A 55 -5.17 26.63 -22.74
CA ASP A 55 -6.45 26.26 -22.11
C ASP A 55 -6.55 24.76 -21.76
N GLN A 56 -5.62 23.94 -22.27
CA GLN A 56 -5.56 22.51 -22.02
C GLN A 56 -4.74 22.13 -20.79
N TYR A 57 -4.05 23.09 -20.16
CA TYR A 57 -3.17 22.84 -19.03
C TYR A 57 -3.92 22.18 -17.84
N GLU A 58 -5.05 22.73 -17.40
CA GLU A 58 -5.84 22.15 -16.30
C GLU A 58 -6.37 20.75 -16.62
N ARG A 59 -6.70 20.51 -17.89
CA ARG A 59 -7.21 19.21 -18.37
C ARG A 59 -6.11 18.15 -18.34
N ALA A 60 -4.88 18.52 -18.73
CA ALA A 60 -3.70 17.66 -18.65
C ALA A 60 -3.30 17.39 -17.18
N GLN A 61 -3.32 18.42 -16.33
CA GLN A 61 -3.08 18.27 -14.89
C GLN A 61 -4.07 17.28 -14.26
N LEU A 62 -5.36 17.40 -14.59
CA LEU A 62 -6.39 16.50 -14.08
C LEU A 62 -6.23 15.06 -14.61
N TRP A 63 -5.71 14.89 -15.83
CA TRP A 63 -5.34 13.56 -16.35
C TRP A 63 -4.23 12.89 -15.53
N TYR A 64 -3.18 13.64 -15.15
CA TYR A 64 -2.14 13.12 -14.25
C TYR A 64 -2.69 12.78 -12.86
N LEU A 65 -3.62 13.57 -12.33
CA LEU A 65 -4.29 13.26 -11.06
C LEU A 65 -5.07 11.95 -11.13
N LEU A 66 -5.76 11.70 -12.24
CA LEU A 66 -6.47 10.45 -12.49
C LEU A 66 -5.52 9.26 -12.63
N TYR A 67 -4.38 9.43 -13.30
CA TYR A 67 -3.35 8.40 -13.36
C TYR A 67 -2.90 7.98 -11.97
N VAL A 68 -2.56 8.94 -11.10
CA VAL A 68 -2.18 8.67 -9.70
C VAL A 68 -3.32 8.01 -8.92
N CYS A 69 -4.54 8.51 -9.05
CA CYS A 69 -5.74 7.95 -8.42
C CYS A 69 -5.94 6.47 -8.78
N ASP A 70 -5.90 6.15 -10.07
CA ASP A 70 -6.04 4.79 -10.58
C ASP A 70 -4.94 3.85 -10.05
N HIS A 71 -3.69 4.32 -10.01
CA HIS A 71 -2.54 3.53 -9.53
C HIS A 71 -2.55 3.32 -8.02
N HIS A 72 -2.96 4.31 -7.24
CA HIS A 72 -3.16 4.17 -5.78
C HIS A 72 -4.09 3.00 -5.49
N PHE A 73 -5.22 2.95 -6.18
CA PHE A 73 -6.23 1.94 -5.92
C PHE A 73 -5.92 0.59 -6.59
N SER A 74 -5.16 0.58 -7.67
CA SER A 74 -4.60 -0.65 -8.24
C SER A 74 -3.75 -1.39 -7.22
N ILE A 75 -2.85 -0.67 -6.54
CA ILE A 75 -1.99 -1.24 -5.49
C ILE A 75 -2.81 -1.58 -4.23
N ALA A 76 -3.71 -0.69 -3.80
CA ALA A 76 -4.52 -0.93 -2.60
C ALA A 76 -5.41 -2.19 -2.74
N TYR A 77 -6.03 -2.40 -3.90
CA TYR A 77 -7.00 -3.47 -4.12
C TYR A 77 -6.45 -4.69 -4.87
N GLY A 78 -5.16 -4.71 -5.24
CA GLY A 78 -4.60 -5.85 -5.98
C GLY A 78 -5.11 -5.98 -7.41
N ARG A 79 -5.45 -4.85 -8.05
CA ARG A 79 -6.05 -4.82 -9.39
C ARG A 79 -5.10 -4.15 -10.39
N PRO A 80 -5.10 -4.54 -11.68
CA PRO A 80 -4.34 -3.83 -12.69
C PRO A 80 -4.86 -2.39 -12.88
N PRO A 81 -3.97 -1.41 -13.14
CA PRO A 81 -4.38 -0.05 -13.50
C PRO A 81 -5.07 0.00 -14.86
N VAL A 82 -6.05 0.89 -14.96
CA VAL A 82 -6.84 1.16 -16.17
C VAL A 82 -6.14 2.17 -17.07
N ILE A 83 -5.48 3.18 -16.51
CA ILE A 83 -4.76 4.18 -17.30
C ILE A 83 -3.35 3.66 -17.58
N HIS A 84 -3.04 3.46 -18.86
CA HIS A 84 -1.71 3.02 -19.29
C HIS A 84 -0.74 4.19 -19.50
N GLU A 85 0.57 3.91 -19.50
CA GLU A 85 1.58 4.92 -19.80
C GLU A 85 1.61 5.27 -21.29
N ASP A 86 0.82 6.27 -21.66
CA ASP A 86 0.83 6.88 -22.98
C ASP A 86 1.94 7.95 -23.12
N ALA A 87 1.97 8.63 -24.26
CA ALA A 87 2.93 9.69 -24.51
C ALA A 87 2.80 10.88 -23.54
N ALA A 88 1.64 11.11 -22.92
CA ALA A 88 1.50 12.15 -21.90
C ALA A 88 2.19 11.71 -20.62
N ILE A 89 1.86 10.51 -20.12
CA ILE A 89 2.47 9.96 -18.90
C ILE A 89 3.99 9.87 -19.04
N LYS A 90 4.51 9.35 -20.15
CA LYS A 90 5.96 9.17 -20.33
C LYS A 90 6.76 10.47 -20.44
N ASN A 91 6.11 11.56 -20.83
CA ASN A 91 6.78 12.85 -21.07
C ASN A 91 6.33 13.92 -20.07
N TYR A 92 6.04 13.53 -18.82
CA TYR A 92 5.59 14.44 -17.78
C TYR A 92 6.59 15.60 -17.52
N GLU A 93 7.90 15.43 -17.73
CA GLU A 93 8.87 16.52 -17.57
C GLU A 93 8.64 17.66 -18.56
N THR A 94 8.11 17.38 -19.75
CA THR A 94 7.73 18.43 -20.70
C THR A 94 6.56 19.26 -20.19
N PHE A 95 5.61 18.64 -19.46
CA PHE A 95 4.54 19.40 -18.78
C PHE A 95 5.13 20.35 -17.73
N LEU A 96 6.18 19.93 -17.02
CA LEU A 96 6.85 20.74 -15.99
C LEU A 96 7.64 21.94 -16.55
N GLN A 97 7.82 22.02 -17.87
CA GLN A 97 8.41 23.19 -18.52
C GLN A 97 7.38 24.30 -18.76
N SER A 98 6.08 24.04 -18.54
CA SER A 98 5.03 25.06 -18.69
C SER A 98 5.22 26.20 -17.68
N PRO A 99 5.05 27.47 -18.08
CA PRO A 99 5.12 28.61 -17.17
C PRO A 99 3.95 28.64 -16.16
N MET A 100 2.92 27.81 -16.35
CA MET A 100 1.76 27.72 -15.45
C MET A 100 1.99 26.77 -14.26
N VAL A 101 3.13 26.07 -14.23
CA VAL A 101 3.43 25.05 -13.21
C VAL A 101 3.41 25.64 -11.80
N VAL A 102 2.72 24.92 -10.91
CA VAL A 102 2.62 25.25 -9.49
C VAL A 102 3.29 24.17 -8.63
N PRO A 103 3.66 24.44 -7.36
CA PRO A 103 4.27 23.44 -6.49
C PRO A 103 3.45 22.13 -6.35
N GLY A 104 2.12 22.23 -6.47
CA GLY A 104 1.24 21.06 -6.49
C GLY A 104 1.51 20.10 -7.66
N ASP A 105 1.90 20.61 -8.83
CA ASP A 105 2.26 19.78 -10.00
C ASP A 105 3.52 18.98 -9.76
N ILE A 106 4.50 19.57 -9.08
CA ILE A 106 5.76 18.88 -8.74
C ILE A 106 5.44 17.67 -7.86
N ARG A 107 4.58 17.84 -6.86
CA ARG A 107 4.13 16.75 -5.98
C ARG A 107 3.30 15.71 -6.73
N LEU A 108 2.45 16.13 -7.66
CA LEU A 108 1.65 15.22 -8.48
C LEU A 108 2.54 14.38 -9.40
N LEU A 109 3.46 15.02 -10.12
CA LEU A 109 4.33 14.35 -11.07
C LEU A 109 5.45 13.55 -10.41
N ALA A 110 5.84 13.87 -9.18
CA ALA A 110 6.63 12.97 -8.36
C ALA A 110 5.93 11.61 -8.19
N GLN A 111 4.63 11.61 -7.91
CA GLN A 111 3.86 10.35 -7.81
C GLN A 111 3.72 9.67 -9.17
N VAL A 112 3.42 10.41 -10.25
CA VAL A 112 3.40 9.82 -11.62
C VAL A 112 4.71 9.09 -11.93
N ALA A 113 5.84 9.75 -11.70
CA ALA A 113 7.16 9.17 -11.94
C ALA A 113 7.43 7.91 -11.10
N LEU A 114 6.97 7.89 -9.84
CA LEU A 114 7.11 6.70 -8.98
C LEU A 114 6.26 5.54 -9.49
N PHE A 115 4.99 5.79 -9.81
CA PHE A 115 4.08 4.74 -10.25
C PHE A 115 4.46 4.17 -11.61
N MET A 116 5.11 4.94 -12.49
CA MET A 116 5.72 4.38 -13.69
C MET A 116 6.79 3.32 -13.36
N ILE A 117 7.65 3.55 -12.36
CA ILE A 117 8.67 2.59 -11.93
C ILE A 117 7.99 1.35 -11.35
N LEU A 118 6.99 1.54 -10.47
CA LEU A 118 6.29 0.44 -9.83
C LEU A 118 5.52 -0.40 -10.85
N THR A 119 4.79 0.22 -11.79
CA THR A 119 4.04 -0.50 -12.83
C THR A 119 4.96 -1.29 -13.75
N GLU A 120 6.17 -0.82 -14.03
CA GLU A 120 7.14 -1.62 -14.78
C GLU A 120 7.62 -2.83 -13.98
N ALA A 121 7.86 -2.67 -12.67
CA ALA A 121 8.16 -3.79 -11.79
C ALA A 121 7.00 -4.80 -11.70
N TYR A 122 5.75 -4.33 -11.70
CA TYR A 122 4.57 -5.20 -11.77
C TYR A 122 4.57 -6.07 -13.02
N ARG A 123 4.82 -5.44 -14.18
CA ARG A 123 4.83 -6.14 -15.47
C ARG A 123 5.94 -7.18 -15.53
N MET A 124 7.08 -6.89 -14.91
CA MET A 124 8.20 -7.81 -14.80
C MET A 124 7.88 -9.00 -13.90
N PHE A 125 7.42 -8.77 -12.66
CA PHE A 125 7.28 -9.84 -11.66
C PHE A 125 5.89 -10.50 -11.64
N GLY A 126 4.92 -9.94 -12.34
CA GLY A 126 3.56 -10.45 -12.41
C GLY A 126 2.77 -10.32 -11.10
N SER A 127 1.49 -10.67 -11.19
CA SER A 127 0.52 -10.61 -10.07
C SER A 127 0.25 -11.95 -9.40
N ASP A 128 0.83 -13.04 -9.91
CA ASP A 128 0.58 -14.38 -9.40
C ASP A 128 1.21 -14.55 -8.02
N THR A 129 0.35 -14.75 -7.02
CA THR A 129 0.74 -14.82 -5.60
C THR A 129 1.40 -16.15 -5.25
N GLU A 130 1.20 -17.17 -6.10
CA GLU A 130 1.79 -18.51 -5.99
C GLU A 130 3.14 -18.63 -6.72
N GLN A 131 3.51 -17.62 -7.51
CA GLN A 131 4.77 -17.62 -8.26
C GLN A 131 5.91 -16.95 -7.49
N ALA A 132 6.76 -17.74 -6.84
CA ALA A 132 7.97 -17.25 -6.18
C ALA A 132 8.92 -16.60 -7.20
N LEU A 133 9.63 -15.54 -6.78
CA LEU A 133 10.74 -14.98 -7.55
C LEU A 133 11.85 -16.03 -7.72
N THR A 134 12.47 -16.07 -8.88
CA THR A 134 13.68 -16.84 -9.16
C THR A 134 14.92 -16.07 -8.71
N GLU A 135 16.08 -16.72 -8.67
CA GLU A 135 17.34 -16.04 -8.30
C GLU A 135 17.77 -15.00 -9.35
N GLU A 136 17.41 -15.21 -10.62
CA GLU A 136 17.69 -14.27 -11.71
C GLU A 136 16.88 -12.97 -11.57
N ASP A 137 15.67 -13.06 -11.00
CA ASP A 137 14.78 -11.90 -10.80
C ASP A 137 15.37 -10.85 -9.86
N PHE A 138 16.26 -11.23 -8.92
CA PHE A 138 16.87 -10.29 -7.98
C PHE A 138 17.80 -9.29 -8.65
N GLY A 139 18.40 -9.64 -9.80
CA GLY A 139 19.16 -8.69 -10.61
C GLY A 139 18.29 -7.53 -11.07
N GLN A 140 17.10 -7.85 -11.59
CA GLN A 140 16.13 -6.85 -12.05
C GLN A 140 15.49 -6.10 -10.87
N LEU A 141 15.23 -6.78 -9.74
CA LEU A 141 14.74 -6.13 -8.52
C LEU A 141 15.72 -5.08 -7.99
N ARG A 142 17.04 -5.34 -8.09
CA ARG A 142 18.08 -4.36 -7.73
C ARG A 142 18.05 -3.14 -8.64
N VAL A 143 17.78 -3.31 -9.94
CA VAL A 143 17.60 -2.18 -10.88
C VAL A 143 16.43 -1.29 -10.47
N TYR A 144 15.26 -1.87 -10.13
CA TYR A 144 14.12 -1.07 -9.67
C TYR A 144 14.38 -0.39 -8.33
N ASN A 145 15.10 -1.04 -7.42
CA ASN A 145 15.54 -0.43 -6.17
C ASN A 145 16.37 0.84 -6.42
N VAL A 146 17.34 0.79 -7.34
CA VAL A 146 18.16 1.94 -7.74
C VAL A 146 17.30 3.03 -8.39
N ALA A 147 16.33 2.65 -9.23
CA ALA A 147 15.41 3.61 -9.84
C ALA A 147 14.59 4.38 -8.79
N VAL A 148 14.10 3.69 -7.74
CA VAL A 148 13.40 4.31 -6.61
C VAL A 148 14.33 5.21 -5.77
N ASP A 149 15.59 4.81 -5.58
CA ASP A 149 16.60 5.64 -4.89
C ASP A 149 16.86 6.94 -5.68
N GLN A 150 17.05 6.84 -6.99
CA GLN A 150 17.23 8.00 -7.89
C GLN A 150 15.99 8.89 -7.92
N TRP A 151 14.80 8.29 -7.95
CA TRP A 151 13.53 9.01 -7.87
C TRP A 151 13.47 9.89 -6.63
N ARG A 152 13.79 9.35 -5.44
CA ARG A 152 13.79 10.14 -4.21
C ARG A 152 14.79 11.30 -4.29
N LEU A 153 16.02 11.03 -4.75
CA LEU A 153 17.07 12.04 -4.86
C LEU A 153 16.68 13.19 -5.80
N LEU A 154 15.89 12.90 -6.84
CA LEU A 154 15.39 13.90 -7.77
C LEU A 154 14.21 14.70 -7.18
N TRP A 155 13.22 14.02 -6.60
CA TRP A 155 11.92 14.64 -6.28
C TRP A 155 11.83 15.23 -4.88
N GLN A 156 12.59 14.69 -3.92
CA GLN A 156 12.61 15.23 -2.56
C GLN A 156 13.07 16.70 -2.51
N PRO A 157 14.17 17.12 -3.14
CA PRO A 157 14.61 18.52 -3.13
C PRO A 157 13.76 19.44 -4.02
N ARG A 158 13.08 18.91 -5.05
CA ARG A 158 12.14 19.69 -5.89
C ARG A 158 10.85 20.04 -5.15
N SER A 159 10.50 19.27 -4.12
CA SER A 159 9.24 19.40 -3.39
C SER A 159 9.35 20.47 -2.31
N ALA A 160 9.12 21.73 -2.69
CA ALA A 160 9.18 22.87 -1.79
C ALA A 160 8.09 22.82 -0.70
N ASP A 161 8.37 23.50 0.42
CA ASP A 161 7.42 23.66 1.52
C ASP A 161 6.15 24.38 1.06
N SER A 162 5.04 24.05 1.71
CA SER A 162 3.74 24.63 1.45
C SER A 162 3.26 25.44 2.66
N PRO A 163 2.65 26.62 2.47
CA PRO A 163 2.04 27.36 3.58
C PRO A 163 0.86 26.59 4.22
N TYR A 164 0.26 25.63 3.50
CA TYR A 164 -0.92 24.88 3.97
C TYR A 164 -0.55 23.56 4.65
N VAL A 165 0.53 22.92 4.21
CA VAL A 165 0.93 21.57 4.67
C VAL A 165 2.39 21.50 5.12
N ARG A 166 3.03 22.64 5.35
CA ARG A 166 4.42 22.77 5.85
C ARG A 166 5.40 21.94 5.01
N THR A 167 6.24 21.12 5.64
CA THR A 167 7.25 20.29 4.95
C THR A 167 6.69 18.98 4.39
N TYR A 168 5.38 18.73 4.52
CA TYR A 168 4.72 17.52 4.02
C TYR A 168 5.07 17.18 2.56
N PRO A 169 5.20 18.11 1.60
CA PRO A 169 5.50 17.75 0.22
C PRO A 169 6.82 16.96 0.09
N SER A 170 7.91 17.45 0.68
CA SER A 170 9.21 16.77 0.66
C SER A 170 9.19 15.50 1.50
N LYS A 171 8.60 15.55 2.70
CA LYS A 171 8.50 14.41 3.62
C LYS A 171 7.60 13.30 3.06
N GLY A 172 6.58 13.66 2.28
CA GLY A 172 5.69 12.75 1.58
C GLY A 172 6.42 11.96 0.48
N VAL A 173 7.41 12.55 -0.19
CA VAL A 173 8.30 11.82 -1.11
C VAL A 173 9.08 10.75 -0.35
N VAL A 174 9.59 11.07 0.84
CA VAL A 174 10.31 10.11 1.69
C VAL A 174 9.39 8.98 2.18
N LEU A 175 8.15 9.30 2.54
CA LEU A 175 7.16 8.28 2.92
C LEU A 175 6.87 7.30 1.77
N HIS A 176 6.61 7.82 0.56
CA HIS A 176 6.40 7.00 -0.64
C HIS A 176 7.66 6.21 -1.01
N TYR A 177 8.85 6.77 -0.83
CA TYR A 177 10.12 6.06 -1.02
C TYR A 177 10.20 4.80 -0.16
N HIS A 178 9.97 4.94 1.15
CA HIS A 178 10.00 3.80 2.06
C HIS A 178 8.93 2.77 1.70
N PHE A 179 7.71 3.22 1.38
CA PHE A 179 6.65 2.30 0.97
C PHE A 179 6.98 1.57 -0.35
N ALA A 180 7.52 2.25 -1.35
CA ALA A 180 7.91 1.64 -2.63
C ALA A 180 9.03 0.60 -2.44
N LYS A 181 10.05 0.91 -1.64
CA LYS A 181 11.13 -0.03 -1.30
C LYS A 181 10.57 -1.25 -0.55
N PHE A 182 9.65 -1.02 0.39
CA PHE A 182 8.93 -2.10 1.07
C PHE A 182 8.18 -2.99 0.07
N GLN A 183 7.31 -2.41 -0.77
CA GLN A 183 6.47 -3.12 -1.72
C GLN A 183 7.31 -3.99 -2.66
N LEU A 184 8.31 -3.39 -3.33
CA LEU A 184 9.17 -4.10 -4.28
C LEU A 184 9.90 -5.27 -3.62
N ASN A 185 10.51 -5.04 -2.45
CA ASN A 185 11.35 -6.05 -1.84
C ASN A 185 10.55 -7.12 -1.09
N SER A 186 9.30 -6.84 -0.71
CA SER A 186 8.42 -7.85 -0.11
C SER A 186 8.16 -9.04 -1.04
N LEU A 187 8.29 -8.85 -2.36
CA LEU A 187 8.21 -9.90 -3.37
C LEU A 187 9.23 -11.04 -3.12
N SER A 188 10.33 -10.77 -2.43
CA SER A 188 11.33 -11.80 -2.10
C SER A 188 10.79 -12.90 -1.19
N LEU A 189 9.68 -12.65 -0.50
CA LEU A 189 8.99 -13.58 0.39
C LEU A 189 7.73 -14.20 -0.25
N ARG A 190 7.38 -13.82 -1.49
CA ARG A 190 6.20 -14.32 -2.20
C ARG A 190 6.28 -15.83 -2.44
N ALA A 191 5.17 -16.52 -2.20
CA ALA A 191 4.99 -17.96 -2.41
C ALA A 191 6.00 -18.87 -1.65
N LEU A 192 6.59 -18.40 -0.56
CA LEU A 192 7.50 -19.20 0.26
C LEU A 192 6.81 -19.72 1.52
N SER A 193 7.08 -20.98 1.85
CA SER A 193 6.60 -21.60 3.09
C SER A 193 7.69 -21.58 4.17
N PRO A 194 7.45 -20.95 5.33
CA PRO A 194 8.43 -20.91 6.42
C PRO A 194 8.97 -22.27 6.87
N SER A 195 8.15 -23.33 6.72
CA SER A 195 8.48 -24.69 7.17
C SER A 195 9.33 -25.49 6.17
N ASN A 196 9.31 -25.13 4.89
CA ASN A 196 10.02 -25.83 3.82
C ASN A 196 10.98 -24.92 3.04
N THR A 197 11.33 -23.74 3.58
CA THR A 197 12.20 -22.81 2.86
C THR A 197 13.63 -23.35 2.87
N PRO A 198 14.21 -23.74 1.72
CA PRO A 198 15.65 -23.96 1.65
C PRO A 198 16.36 -22.66 2.05
N VAL A 199 17.48 -22.77 2.76
CA VAL A 199 18.31 -21.64 3.21
C VAL A 199 18.25 -20.49 2.20
N PHE A 200 17.75 -19.32 2.63
CA PHE A 200 17.62 -18.17 1.74
C PHE A 200 18.93 -17.90 1.01
N SER A 201 18.84 -17.64 -0.30
CA SER A 201 19.97 -17.06 -1.01
C SER A 201 20.34 -15.71 -0.38
N MET A 202 21.59 -15.30 -0.60
CA MET A 202 22.06 -14.01 -0.07
C MET A 202 21.25 -12.84 -0.62
N ASP A 203 20.93 -12.85 -1.92
CA ASP A 203 20.14 -11.80 -2.56
C ASP A 203 18.70 -11.74 -2.00
N ARG A 204 18.06 -12.91 -1.80
CA ARG A 204 16.72 -12.96 -1.21
C ARG A 204 16.70 -12.46 0.22
N LYS A 205 17.70 -12.85 1.03
CA LYS A 205 17.84 -12.37 2.40
C LYS A 205 18.10 -10.86 2.44
N GLU A 206 18.91 -10.33 1.53
CA GLU A 206 19.13 -8.89 1.39
C GLU A 206 17.80 -8.18 1.10
N SER A 207 17.04 -8.62 0.08
CA SER A 207 15.74 -8.05 -0.24
C SER A 207 14.74 -8.14 0.93
N ALA A 208 14.63 -9.29 1.60
CA ALA A 208 13.73 -9.42 2.74
C ALA A 208 14.05 -8.41 3.86
N ASN A 209 15.34 -8.19 4.15
CA ASN A 209 15.77 -7.18 5.13
C ASN A 209 15.52 -5.74 4.65
N ILE A 210 15.64 -5.46 3.35
CA ILE A 210 15.23 -4.16 2.78
C ILE A 210 13.72 -3.96 2.97
N ALA A 211 12.89 -4.99 2.74
CA ALA A 211 11.45 -4.90 2.93
C ALA A 211 11.08 -4.57 4.40
N ILE A 212 11.70 -5.29 5.34
CA ILE A 212 11.51 -5.08 6.80
C ILE A 212 11.95 -3.67 7.21
N SER A 213 13.19 -3.28 6.90
CA SER A 213 13.70 -1.95 7.27
C SER A 213 12.89 -0.82 6.64
N SER A 214 12.42 -0.99 5.40
CA SER A 214 11.59 0.00 4.72
C SER A 214 10.18 0.11 5.30
N ALA A 215 9.57 -1.01 5.70
CA ALA A 215 8.28 -1.01 6.39
C ALA A 215 8.39 -0.34 7.78
N MET A 216 9.45 -0.65 8.54
CA MET A 216 9.72 0.03 9.82
C MET A 216 9.94 1.53 9.62
N ALA A 217 10.71 1.92 8.60
CA ALA A 217 10.93 3.33 8.28
C ALA A 217 9.65 4.05 7.85
N CYS A 218 8.75 3.38 7.12
CA CYS A 218 7.43 3.91 6.76
C CYS A 218 6.59 4.23 8.02
N LEU A 219 6.50 3.30 8.98
CA LEU A 219 5.76 3.52 10.22
C LEU A 219 6.42 4.59 11.11
N ASN A 220 7.75 4.55 11.26
CA ASN A 220 8.48 5.57 12.00
C ASN A 220 8.34 6.97 11.38
N MET A 221 8.30 7.08 10.05
CA MET A 221 8.02 8.35 9.37
C MET A 221 6.66 8.93 9.82
N VAL A 222 5.63 8.09 9.95
CA VAL A 222 4.30 8.55 10.38
C VAL A 222 4.25 8.88 11.88
N LEU A 223 5.08 8.24 12.70
CA LEU A 223 5.12 8.46 14.15
C LEU A 223 6.00 9.65 14.56
N GLU A 224 7.16 9.82 13.92
CA GLU A 224 8.21 10.72 14.38
C GLU A 224 8.22 12.06 13.64
N GLU A 225 7.79 12.10 12.38
CA GLU A 225 7.86 13.32 11.58
C GLU A 225 6.60 14.16 11.77
N PRO A 226 6.67 15.32 12.46
CA PRO A 226 5.48 16.01 12.95
C PRO A 226 4.51 16.40 11.84
N ASP A 227 5.02 16.89 10.71
CA ASP A 227 4.17 17.31 9.59
C ASP A 227 3.46 16.14 8.90
N ILE A 228 4.03 14.94 8.91
CA ILE A 228 3.36 13.73 8.43
C ILE A 228 2.33 13.26 9.46
N ARG A 229 2.72 13.22 10.74
CA ARG A 229 1.87 12.79 11.85
C ARG A 229 0.63 13.65 11.99
N ASP A 230 0.78 14.98 11.97
CA ASP A 230 -0.32 15.94 12.09
C ASP A 230 -1.30 15.84 10.92
N ALA A 231 -0.77 15.53 9.72
CA ALA A 231 -1.58 15.43 8.50
C ALA A 231 -2.40 14.14 8.42
N ILE A 232 -2.08 13.10 9.21
CA ILE A 232 -2.60 11.74 9.05
C ILE A 232 -4.13 11.65 9.04
N VAL A 233 -4.85 12.60 9.65
CA VAL A 233 -6.33 12.61 9.63
C VAL A 233 -6.91 13.06 8.29
N GLY A 234 -6.17 13.85 7.51
CA GLY A 234 -6.63 14.46 6.27
C GLY A 234 -5.98 13.93 4.99
N VAL A 235 -5.07 12.95 5.10
CA VAL A 235 -4.41 12.36 3.93
C VAL A 235 -5.36 11.47 3.12
N PRO A 236 -5.09 11.25 1.82
CA PRO A 236 -5.81 10.27 1.03
C PRO A 236 -5.71 8.85 1.61
N ILE A 237 -6.70 8.00 1.29
CA ILE A 237 -6.77 6.59 1.69
C ILE A 237 -5.45 5.85 1.45
N PHE A 238 -4.77 6.14 0.34
CA PHE A 238 -3.52 5.46 0.00
C PHE A 238 -2.42 5.63 1.06
N THR A 239 -2.37 6.76 1.78
CA THR A 239 -1.41 6.90 2.89
C THR A 239 -1.78 6.00 4.08
N HIS A 240 -3.07 5.83 4.36
CA HIS A 240 -3.55 4.87 5.35
C HIS A 240 -3.26 3.43 4.93
N THR A 241 -3.35 3.13 3.63
CA THR A 241 -2.94 1.87 3.03
C THR A 241 -1.46 1.59 3.30
N MET A 242 -0.57 2.57 3.11
CA MET A 242 0.86 2.42 3.41
C MET A 242 1.12 2.01 4.87
N VAL A 243 0.44 2.68 5.81
CA VAL A 243 0.56 2.40 7.24
C VAL A 243 0.07 0.99 7.55
N THR A 244 -1.13 0.65 7.07
CA THR A 244 -1.78 -0.63 7.34
C THR A 244 -0.92 -1.78 6.83
N PHE A 245 -0.47 -1.72 5.57
CA PHE A 245 0.32 -2.81 4.99
C PHE A 245 1.71 -2.94 5.60
N SER A 246 2.36 -1.82 5.93
CA SER A 246 3.65 -1.88 6.63
C SER A 246 3.51 -2.58 7.99
N ALA A 247 2.47 -2.24 8.77
CA ALA A 247 2.22 -2.86 10.07
C ALA A 247 1.83 -4.34 9.97
N VAL A 248 0.90 -4.68 9.08
CA VAL A 248 0.46 -6.06 8.83
C VAL A 248 1.63 -6.93 8.37
N PHE A 249 2.44 -6.43 7.43
CA PHE A 249 3.63 -7.13 6.95
C PHE A 249 4.60 -7.44 8.09
N LEU A 250 4.96 -6.43 8.90
CA LEU A 250 5.91 -6.62 9.99
C LEU A 250 5.42 -7.65 11.02
N LEU A 251 4.14 -7.59 11.41
CA LEU A 251 3.54 -8.59 12.31
C LEU A 251 3.63 -10.00 11.70
N LYS A 252 3.29 -10.16 10.41
CA LYS A 252 3.35 -11.46 9.73
C LYS A 252 4.78 -11.99 9.62
N VAL A 253 5.75 -11.13 9.29
CA VAL A 253 7.16 -11.55 9.19
C VAL A 253 7.69 -11.94 10.57
N ALA A 254 7.35 -11.21 11.62
CA ALA A 254 7.77 -11.53 12.98
C ALA A 254 7.21 -12.86 13.50
N VAL A 255 6.01 -13.28 13.07
CA VAL A 255 5.44 -14.60 13.42
C VAL A 255 6.05 -15.71 12.59
N ASN A 256 6.09 -15.53 11.26
CA ASN A 256 6.34 -16.63 10.33
C ASN A 256 7.83 -16.84 10.06
N TRP A 257 8.66 -15.81 10.17
CA TRP A 257 10.04 -15.84 9.69
C TRP A 257 11.08 -15.60 10.79
N ASN A 258 10.68 -15.61 12.06
CA ASN A 258 11.59 -15.44 13.20
C ASN A 258 12.69 -16.53 13.24
N SER A 259 12.36 -17.75 12.77
CA SER A 259 13.31 -18.88 12.69
C SER A 259 14.27 -18.80 11.49
N ALA A 260 14.02 -17.94 10.50
CA ALA A 260 14.71 -17.93 9.20
C ALA A 260 15.94 -17.00 9.14
N TYR A 261 16.51 -16.62 10.29
CA TYR A 261 17.66 -15.69 10.39
C TYR A 261 17.40 -14.30 9.78
N LEU A 262 16.15 -13.86 9.68
CA LEU A 262 15.82 -12.46 9.42
C LEU A 262 16.04 -11.68 10.72
N SER A 263 16.79 -10.58 10.65
CA SER A 263 17.12 -9.75 11.82
C SER A 263 15.93 -8.88 12.21
N LEU A 264 14.89 -9.49 12.78
CA LEU A 264 13.67 -8.79 13.21
C LEU A 264 13.39 -9.09 14.68
N ASP A 265 13.39 -8.07 15.52
CA ASP A 265 12.97 -8.19 16.92
C ASP A 265 11.44 -8.07 17.02
N GLY A 266 10.77 -9.16 17.37
CA GLY A 266 9.32 -9.19 17.55
C GLY A 266 8.81 -8.16 18.58
N ARG A 267 9.61 -7.85 19.60
CA ARG A 267 9.27 -6.84 20.62
C ARG A 267 9.29 -5.43 20.04
N GLU A 268 10.25 -5.15 19.17
CA GLU A 268 10.33 -3.86 18.48
C GLU A 268 9.12 -3.68 17.55
N VAL A 269 8.78 -4.72 16.78
CA VAL A 269 7.58 -4.72 15.90
C VAL A 269 6.31 -4.47 16.72
N ARG A 270 6.13 -5.22 17.82
CA ARG A 270 4.98 -5.05 18.71
C ARG A 270 4.85 -3.61 19.19
N ARG A 271 5.93 -3.04 19.73
CA ARG A 271 5.95 -1.64 20.22
C ARG A 271 5.65 -0.64 19.11
N LEU A 272 6.20 -0.87 17.92
CA LEU A 272 6.01 0.02 16.78
C LEU A 272 4.54 0.05 16.34
N VAL A 273 3.90 -1.13 16.22
CA VAL A 273 2.49 -1.25 15.85
C VAL A 273 1.56 -0.68 16.93
N GLU A 274 1.85 -0.93 18.20
CA GLU A 274 1.11 -0.36 19.33
C GLU A 274 1.07 1.18 19.27
N ARG A 275 2.23 1.82 19.03
CA ARG A 275 2.31 3.28 18.86
C ARG A 275 1.53 3.79 17.65
N VAL A 276 1.47 3.03 16.56
CA VAL A 276 0.65 3.36 15.39
C VAL A 276 -0.84 3.30 15.74
N ILE A 277 -1.27 2.26 16.46
CA ILE A 277 -2.66 2.12 16.93
C ILE A 277 -3.03 3.29 17.84
N GLU A 278 -2.15 3.66 18.78
CA GLU A 278 -2.34 4.82 19.66
C GLU A 278 -2.49 6.11 18.85
N LEU A 279 -1.59 6.38 17.90
CA LEU A 279 -1.69 7.53 17.02
C LEU A 279 -3.05 7.57 16.30
N LEU A 280 -3.43 6.48 15.64
CA LEU A 280 -4.68 6.38 14.88
C LEU A 280 -5.94 6.50 15.76
N ASN A 281 -5.84 6.21 17.06
CA ASN A 281 -6.89 6.44 18.03
C ASN A 281 -6.90 7.86 18.63
N CYS A 282 -5.77 8.56 18.61
CA CYS A 282 -5.67 9.92 19.15
C CYS A 282 -6.04 11.01 18.14
N VAL A 283 -6.14 10.69 16.85
CA VAL A 283 -6.55 11.67 15.83
C VAL A 283 -7.99 12.17 16.05
N SER A 284 -8.17 13.47 15.87
CA SER A 284 -9.48 14.13 15.96
C SER A 284 -10.32 13.85 14.72
N ALA A 285 -10.91 12.65 14.66
CA ALA A 285 -11.75 12.19 13.57
C ALA A 285 -13.04 11.55 14.09
N GLY A 286 -14.10 11.53 13.27
CA GLY A 286 -15.35 10.86 13.60
C GLY A 286 -15.19 9.35 13.76
N GLU A 287 -16.15 8.69 14.42
CA GLU A 287 -16.06 7.25 14.74
C GLU A 287 -15.98 6.33 13.51
N ARG A 288 -16.55 6.77 12.38
CA ARG A 288 -16.52 6.05 11.10
C ARG A 288 -15.30 6.40 10.23
N HIS A 289 -14.35 7.15 10.77
CA HIS A 289 -13.15 7.51 10.02
C HIS A 289 -12.25 6.27 9.86
N LEU A 290 -11.62 6.14 8.68
CA LEU A 290 -10.79 4.98 8.33
C LEU A 290 -9.69 4.68 9.36
N THR A 291 -9.13 5.70 10.01
CA THR A 291 -8.14 5.54 11.08
C THR A 291 -8.65 4.69 12.25
N ARG A 292 -9.92 4.83 12.63
CA ARG A 292 -10.56 4.06 13.71
C ARG A 292 -10.71 2.59 13.31
N HIS A 293 -11.07 2.33 12.07
CA HIS A 293 -11.18 0.98 11.52
C HIS A 293 -9.81 0.30 11.49
N ILE A 294 -8.78 0.99 10.97
CA ILE A 294 -7.41 0.47 10.92
C ILE A 294 -6.89 0.19 12.34
N ALA A 295 -7.08 1.11 13.29
CA ALA A 295 -6.63 0.93 14.66
C ALA A 295 -7.25 -0.33 15.31
N ARG A 296 -8.55 -0.58 15.09
CA ARG A 296 -9.25 -1.78 15.57
C ARG A 296 -8.72 -3.05 14.90
N GLY A 297 -8.56 -3.04 13.58
CA GLY A 297 -8.03 -4.19 12.82
C GLY A 297 -6.62 -4.56 13.26
N LEU A 298 -5.73 -3.58 13.36
CA LEU A 298 -4.36 -3.76 13.84
C LEU A 298 -4.34 -4.22 15.31
N GLY A 299 -5.21 -3.71 16.17
CA GLY A 299 -5.34 -4.16 17.57
C GLY A 299 -5.67 -5.66 17.66
N LYS A 300 -6.68 -6.13 16.91
CA LYS A 300 -7.02 -7.56 16.84
C LYS A 300 -5.83 -8.41 16.35
N MET A 301 -5.02 -7.90 15.44
CA MET A 301 -3.83 -8.62 14.94
C MET A 301 -2.69 -8.63 15.96
N LEU A 302 -2.52 -7.54 16.71
CA LEU A 302 -1.53 -7.44 17.78
C LEU A 302 -1.87 -8.41 18.94
N ASP A 303 -3.14 -8.54 19.31
CA ASP A 303 -3.58 -9.50 20.33
C ASP A 303 -3.25 -10.96 19.93
N ARG A 304 -3.40 -11.28 18.65
CA ARG A 304 -3.02 -12.59 18.09
C ARG A 304 -1.50 -12.79 18.10
N PHE A 305 -0.76 -11.74 17.78
CA PHE A 305 0.70 -11.74 17.85
C PHE A 305 1.20 -12.04 19.28
N ASP A 306 0.64 -11.35 20.28
CA ASP A 306 0.98 -11.55 21.70
C ASP A 306 0.65 -12.98 22.18
N SER A 307 -0.50 -13.51 21.72
CA SER A 307 -0.91 -14.89 22.02
C SER A 307 0.07 -15.91 21.45
N TRP A 308 0.53 -15.71 20.21
CA TRP A 308 1.54 -16.55 19.57
C TRP A 308 2.89 -16.46 20.29
N GLU A 309 3.33 -15.25 20.64
CA GLU A 309 4.61 -15.04 21.32
C GLU A 309 4.62 -15.70 22.69
N THR A 310 3.50 -15.60 23.43
CA THR A 310 3.33 -16.25 24.73
C THR A 310 3.37 -17.78 24.60
N ALA A 311 2.73 -18.35 23.57
CA ALA A 311 2.77 -19.79 23.31
C ALA A 311 4.16 -20.29 22.88
N TRP A 312 4.95 -19.46 22.18
CA TRP A 312 6.33 -19.79 21.81
C TRP A 312 7.30 -19.71 22.99
N GLN A 313 7.13 -18.73 23.88
CA GLN A 313 7.97 -18.58 25.07
C GLN A 313 7.57 -19.56 26.18
N GLY A 314 6.30 -19.95 26.26
CA GLY A 314 5.80 -21.01 27.12
C GLY A 314 6.04 -22.40 26.52
N GLY A 315 7.24 -22.96 26.72
CA GLY A 315 7.52 -24.35 26.38
C GLY A 315 6.51 -25.34 26.99
N PRO A 316 6.42 -26.60 26.48
CA PRO A 316 5.40 -27.55 26.91
C PRO A 316 5.40 -27.72 28.43
N PRO A 317 4.22 -27.91 29.07
CA PRO A 317 4.14 -27.95 30.52
C PRO A 317 5.07 -29.05 31.05
N ALA A 318 5.98 -28.66 31.94
CA ALA A 318 6.82 -29.58 32.65
C ALA A 318 5.94 -30.47 33.56
N GLY A 319 5.80 -31.74 33.18
CA GLY A 319 5.33 -32.80 34.07
C GLY A 319 3.96 -33.40 33.73
N GLY A 320 3.98 -34.43 32.89
CA GLY A 320 2.91 -35.43 32.77
C GLY A 320 3.46 -36.65 32.02
N PRO A 321 3.24 -37.90 32.48
CA PRO A 321 3.89 -39.07 31.90
C PRO A 321 3.43 -39.25 30.45
N ALA A 322 4.41 -39.50 29.57
CA ALA A 322 4.22 -39.66 28.15
C ALA A 322 3.35 -40.88 27.85
N ASP A 323 2.17 -40.66 27.27
CA ASP A 323 1.50 -41.67 26.48
C ASP A 323 1.67 -41.32 24.99
N ARG A 324 2.37 -42.20 24.28
CA ARG A 324 2.67 -42.06 22.86
C ARG A 324 1.47 -42.57 22.07
N SER A 325 0.55 -41.68 21.72
CA SER A 325 -0.37 -41.90 20.60
C SER A 325 -0.34 -40.69 19.67
N SER A 326 0.22 -40.93 18.47
CA SER A 326 0.03 -40.19 17.21
C SER A 326 -0.75 -38.86 17.29
N SER A 327 -0.03 -37.75 17.32
CA SER A 327 -0.55 -36.41 17.04
C SER A 327 -0.84 -36.27 15.54
N GLU A 328 -2.05 -36.66 15.11
CA GLU A 328 -2.62 -36.16 13.87
C GLU A 328 -2.88 -34.65 14.01
N VAL A 329 -2.31 -33.88 13.09
CA VAL A 329 -2.65 -32.47 12.90
C VAL A 329 -4.16 -32.39 12.64
N PRO A 330 -4.95 -31.58 13.38
CA PRO A 330 -6.38 -31.49 13.15
C PRO A 330 -6.65 -30.98 11.72
N GLY A 331 -7.30 -31.80 10.91
CA GLY A 331 -7.73 -31.46 9.56
C GLY A 331 -8.61 -30.21 9.53
N GLY A 332 -8.57 -29.51 8.40
CA GLY A 332 -9.06 -28.13 8.18
C GLY A 332 -10.51 -27.80 8.54
N ALA A 333 -11.32 -28.77 8.98
CA ALA A 333 -12.67 -28.53 9.49
C ALA A 333 -12.70 -27.89 10.90
N ASN A 334 -11.71 -28.16 11.76
CA ASN A 334 -11.68 -27.64 13.14
C ASN A 334 -11.18 -26.19 13.26
N ALA A 335 -10.54 -25.63 12.23
CA ALA A 335 -10.06 -24.24 12.21
C ALA A 335 -11.20 -23.22 12.05
N MET A 336 -12.25 -23.57 11.30
CA MET A 336 -13.43 -22.69 11.09
C MET A 336 -14.25 -22.48 12.37
N ALA A 337 -14.26 -23.45 13.29
CA ALA A 337 -15.00 -23.35 14.55
C ALA A 337 -14.35 -22.40 15.58
N GLN A 338 -13.09 -21.99 15.36
CA GLN A 338 -12.31 -21.15 16.28
C GLN A 338 -12.12 -19.70 15.80
N GLY A 339 -12.84 -19.27 14.75
CA GLY A 339 -12.76 -17.90 14.24
C GLY A 339 -11.42 -17.56 13.56
N PHE A 340 -10.66 -18.58 13.15
CA PHE A 340 -9.52 -18.39 12.25
C PHE A 340 -10.04 -18.13 10.83
N PRO A 341 -9.61 -17.06 10.13
CA PRO A 341 -9.73 -17.04 8.69
C PRO A 341 -8.93 -18.23 8.13
N PRO A 342 -9.37 -18.83 7.01
CA PRO A 342 -8.65 -19.94 6.40
C PRO A 342 -7.17 -19.55 6.14
N PRO A 343 -6.23 -20.51 6.23
CA PRO A 343 -4.80 -20.28 6.00
C PRO A 343 -4.50 -19.51 4.71
N ASP A 344 -5.39 -19.62 3.73
CA ASP A 344 -5.28 -19.01 2.41
C ASP A 344 -5.31 -17.47 2.47
N LEU A 345 -6.07 -16.86 3.39
CA LEU A 345 -6.08 -15.39 3.57
C LEU A 345 -4.76 -14.86 4.19
N ILE A 346 -3.98 -15.76 4.81
CA ILE A 346 -2.76 -15.45 5.55
C ILE A 346 -1.54 -15.43 4.62
N TYR A 347 -1.54 -16.28 3.58
CA TYR A 347 -0.49 -16.35 2.55
C TYR A 347 -0.58 -15.23 1.49
N ASP A 348 -1.78 -14.72 1.20
CA ASP A 348 -2.06 -13.90 0.01
C ASP A 348 -1.63 -12.41 0.06
N MET A 349 -0.91 -11.99 1.11
CA MET A 349 -0.44 -10.59 1.26
C MET A 349 1.07 -10.45 1.45
N VAL A 350 1.79 -11.54 1.66
CA VAL A 350 3.26 -11.48 1.79
C VAL A 350 3.85 -11.51 0.39
N GLY A 351 4.25 -10.34 -0.10
CA GLY A 351 4.88 -10.21 -1.40
C GLY A 351 3.91 -10.14 -2.57
N THR A 352 2.67 -9.69 -2.39
CA THR A 352 1.77 -9.41 -3.52
C THR A 352 1.92 -7.96 -4.00
N TYR A 353 1.79 -7.74 -5.31
CA TYR A 353 1.94 -6.39 -5.87
C TYR A 353 0.79 -5.45 -5.48
N GLY A 354 -0.39 -6.00 -5.19
CA GLY A 354 -1.41 -5.29 -4.44
C GLY A 354 -2.11 -6.23 -3.46
N PHE A 355 -2.59 -5.63 -2.38
CA PHE A 355 -2.67 -6.31 -1.09
C PHE A 355 -4.12 -6.60 -0.66
N GLY A 356 -5.09 -6.42 -1.57
CA GLY A 356 -6.49 -6.77 -1.35
C GLY A 356 -7.08 -6.11 -0.10
N LEU A 357 -7.08 -4.76 -0.03
CA LEU A 357 -7.93 -4.02 0.92
C LEU A 357 -9.41 -4.30 0.60
N ASP A 358 -9.86 -5.49 0.96
CA ASP A 358 -11.28 -5.84 0.96
C ASP A 358 -11.85 -5.50 2.34
N GLU A 359 -13.16 -5.32 2.44
CA GLU A 359 -13.87 -5.04 3.72
C GLU A 359 -13.50 -6.08 4.80
N ASN A 360 -13.18 -7.31 4.37
CA ASN A 360 -12.70 -8.43 5.16
C ASN A 360 -11.35 -8.22 5.87
N LEU A 361 -10.47 -7.37 5.33
CA LEU A 361 -9.15 -7.07 5.92
C LEU A 361 -9.25 -6.06 7.06
N LEU A 362 -10.23 -5.15 6.99
CA LEU A 362 -10.40 -4.06 7.95
C LEU A 362 -11.36 -4.43 9.08
N ASP A 363 -12.35 -5.30 8.82
CA ASP A 363 -13.17 -5.90 9.87
C ASP A 363 -13.77 -7.27 9.47
N PRO A 364 -13.28 -8.40 10.01
CA PRO A 364 -13.83 -9.73 9.72
C PRO A 364 -15.31 -9.90 10.13
N SER A 365 -15.86 -9.02 10.97
CA SER A 365 -17.28 -9.06 11.36
C SER A 365 -18.24 -8.46 10.33
N MET A 366 -17.76 -7.72 9.32
CA MET A 366 -18.64 -7.19 8.26
C MET A 366 -19.06 -8.24 7.23
N ALA A 367 -18.32 -9.35 7.10
CA ALA A 367 -18.64 -10.45 6.18
C ALA A 367 -20.04 -11.08 6.43
N ASN A 368 -20.62 -10.88 7.62
CA ASN A 368 -21.87 -11.53 8.03
C ASN A 368 -23.14 -10.69 7.81
N PHE A 369 -23.07 -9.51 7.18
CA PHE A 369 -24.25 -8.66 7.01
C PHE A 369 -24.90 -8.65 5.61
N GLU A 370 -24.46 -9.50 4.67
CA GLU A 370 -25.09 -9.60 3.34
C GLU A 370 -25.91 -10.88 3.07
N PHE A 371 -26.16 -11.74 4.08
CA PHE A 371 -27.03 -12.92 3.90
C PHE A 371 -28.21 -13.00 4.87
N LEU A 372 -28.95 -11.90 5.05
CA LEU A 372 -30.36 -11.96 5.50
C LEU A 372 -31.17 -10.83 4.85
N ALA A 373 -31.36 -10.91 3.54
CA ALA A 373 -32.41 -10.20 2.84
C ALA A 373 -33.14 -11.17 1.89
N HIS A 374 -34.09 -11.92 2.46
CA HIS A 374 -35.26 -12.44 1.74
C HIS A 374 -36.48 -12.38 2.66
#